data_AF-A0A967Z3Y8-F1
#
_entry.id   AF-A0A967Z3Y8-F1
#
_cell.length_a   1.000
_cell.length_b   1.000
_cell.length_c   1.000
_cell.angle_alpha   90.00
_cell.angle_beta   90.00
_cell.angle_gamma   90.00
#
_symmetry.space_group_name_H-M   'P 1'
#
loop_
_entity.id
_entity.type
_entity.pdbx_description
1 polymer ?
#
loop_
_entity_poly.entity_id
_entity_poly.type
_entity_poly.pdbx_seq_one_letter_code
_entity_poly.pdbx_strand_id
1 'polypeptide(L)'
;MIKKNLDLMTEFMKYAFDHTEILDRIPRDAQLDLLPSNDPELYRENRKTLYRLRRTKQKHVVFKIESYMPKIEFVESVELDENVV
;
A
#
# COMPACT_ATOMS: atom_id res chain seq x y z
N MET A 1 8.67 7.91 -7.21
CA MET A 1 7.23 8.16 -7.00
C MET A 1 6.36 7.01 -7.49
N ILE A 2 6.39 6.65 -8.79
CA ILE A 2 5.57 5.56 -9.35
C ILE A 2 5.82 4.23 -8.63
N LYS A 3 7.10 3.81 -8.50
CA LYS A 3 7.46 2.57 -7.80
C LYS A 3 6.86 2.50 -6.39
N LYS A 4 7.07 3.53 -5.56
CA LYS A 4 6.54 3.58 -4.20
C LYS A 4 4.99 3.45 -4.13
N ASN A 5 4.26 3.99 -5.11
CA ASN A 5 2.80 3.83 -5.18
C ASN A 5 2.40 2.41 -5.59
N LEU A 6 3.16 1.75 -6.47
CA LEU A 6 2.94 0.34 -6.82
C LEU A 6 3.27 -0.59 -5.64
N ASP A 7 4.35 -0.32 -4.91
CA ASP A 7 4.72 -1.05 -3.69
C ASP A 7 3.60 -0.91 -2.64
N LEU A 8 3.11 0.32 -2.40
CA LEU A 8 2.01 0.58 -1.47
C LEU A 8 0.70 -0.09 -1.89
N MET A 9 0.40 -0.13 -3.18
CA MET A 9 -0.76 -0.87 -3.71
C MET A 9 -0.61 -2.37 -3.50
N THR A 10 0.59 -2.92 -3.69
CA THR A 10 0.87 -4.34 -3.48
C THR A 10 0.62 -4.73 -2.03
N GLU A 11 1.10 -3.93 -1.07
CA GLU A 11 0.86 -4.15 0.36
C GLU A 11 -0.63 -4.02 0.71
N PHE A 12 -1.33 -3.02 0.17
CA PHE A 12 -2.77 -2.90 0.34
C PHE A 12 -3.51 -4.14 -0.17
N MET A 13 -3.15 -4.64 -1.36
CA MET A 13 -3.80 -5.81 -1.95
C MET A 13 -3.54 -7.08 -1.13
N LYS A 14 -2.32 -7.30 -0.63
CA LYS A 14 -2.01 -8.42 0.29
C LYS A 14 -2.95 -8.38 1.50
N TYR A 15 -3.05 -7.23 2.16
CA TYR A 15 -3.96 -7.05 3.29
C TYR A 15 -5.44 -7.28 2.89
N ALA A 16 -5.87 -6.74 1.76
CA ALA A 16 -7.26 -6.85 1.31
C ALA A 16 -7.67 -8.28 0.93
N PHE A 17 -6.72 -9.13 0.50
CA PHE A 17 -6.99 -10.55 0.25
C PHE A 17 -7.32 -11.31 1.54
N ASP A 18 -6.63 -11.00 2.62
CA ASP A 18 -6.90 -11.60 3.94
C ASP A 18 -8.11 -10.97 4.65
N HIS A 19 -8.50 -9.76 4.24
CA HIS A 19 -9.58 -8.97 4.82
C HIS A 19 -10.58 -8.50 3.75
N THR A 20 -11.22 -9.46 3.07
CA THR A 20 -12.11 -9.17 1.94
C THR A 20 -13.28 -8.24 2.27
N GLU A 21 -13.72 -8.17 3.54
CA GLU A 21 -14.79 -7.29 4.01
C GLU A 21 -14.47 -5.79 3.82
N ILE A 22 -13.20 -5.42 3.67
CA ILE A 22 -12.83 -4.03 3.37
C ILE A 22 -13.20 -3.67 1.94
N LEU A 23 -13.08 -4.64 1.01
CA LEU A 23 -13.33 -4.44 -0.42
C LEU A 23 -14.83 -4.25 -0.66
N ASP A 24 -15.68 -4.94 0.09
CA ASP A 24 -17.14 -4.79 0.04
C ASP A 24 -17.62 -3.38 0.44
N ARG A 25 -16.81 -2.67 1.24
CA ARG A 25 -17.12 -1.30 1.69
C ARG A 25 -16.68 -0.24 0.68
N ILE A 26 -15.91 -0.59 -0.35
CA ILE A 26 -15.44 0.34 -1.37
C ILE A 26 -16.55 0.46 -2.44
N PRO A 27 -17.12 1.66 -2.66
CA PRO A 27 -18.09 1.85 -3.73
C PRO A 27 -17.45 1.55 -5.09
N ARG A 28 -18.19 0.88 -5.99
CA ARG A 28 -17.69 0.53 -7.35
C ARG A 28 -17.25 1.74 -8.17
N ASP A 29 -17.83 2.90 -7.89
CA ASP A 29 -17.55 4.17 -8.56
C ASP A 29 -16.57 5.04 -7.78
N ALA A 30 -15.92 4.53 -6.73
CA ALA A 30 -14.94 5.26 -5.96
C ALA A 30 -13.51 5.02 -6.45
N GLN A 31 -12.71 6.07 -6.39
CA GLN A 31 -11.27 5.99 -6.54
C GLN A 31 -10.65 5.64 -5.18
N LEU A 32 -9.70 4.72 -5.19
CA LEU A 32 -8.90 4.36 -4.03
C LEU A 32 -7.70 5.30 -3.91
N ASP A 33 -7.53 5.93 -2.75
CA ASP A 33 -6.39 6.77 -2.44
C ASP A 33 -5.62 6.23 -1.24
N LEU A 34 -4.36 5.87 -1.47
CA LEU A 34 -3.46 5.33 -0.45
C LEU A 34 -2.58 6.45 0.11
N LEU A 35 -2.66 6.69 1.42
CA LEU A 35 -1.86 7.68 2.13
C LEU A 35 -0.91 6.97 3.12
N PRO A 36 0.39 6.87 2.80
CA PRO A 36 1.36 6.25 3.69
C PRO A 36 1.63 7.16 4.89
N SER A 37 1.48 6.69 6.12
CA SER A 37 1.77 7.49 7.32
C SER A 37 3.26 7.58 7.65
N ASN A 38 4.07 6.66 7.13
CA ASN A 38 5.51 6.56 7.41
C ASN A 38 6.43 7.08 6.28
N ASP A 39 5.87 7.54 5.15
CA ASP A 39 6.61 8.25 4.09
C ASP A 39 6.03 9.66 3.91
N PRO A 40 6.58 10.68 4.60
CA PRO A 40 6.05 12.05 4.55
C PRO A 40 6.07 12.70 3.16
N GLU A 41 7.04 12.33 2.33
CA GLU A 41 7.15 12.84 0.96
C GLU A 41 6.01 12.29 0.09
N LEU A 42 5.84 10.97 0.11
CA LEU A 42 4.79 10.29 -0.64
C LEU A 42 3.40 10.69 -0.14
N TYR A 43 3.23 10.81 1.17
CA TYR A 43 2.02 11.33 1.79
C TYR A 43 1.66 12.70 1.22
N ARG A 44 2.63 13.62 1.18
CA ARG A 44 2.41 14.99 0.70
C ARG A 44 1.98 15.01 -0.76
N GLU A 45 2.64 14.24 -1.61
CA GLU A 45 2.30 14.20 -3.04
C GLU A 45 0.94 13.53 -3.31
N ASN A 46 0.65 12.40 -2.67
CA ASN A 46 -0.65 11.73 -2.81
C ASN A 46 -1.79 12.61 -2.27
N ARG A 47 -1.57 13.30 -1.14
CA ARG A 47 -2.54 14.24 -0.56
C ARG A 47 -2.78 15.45 -1.46
N LYS A 48 -1.75 16.02 -2.10
CA LYS A 48 -1.92 17.11 -3.09
C LYS A 48 -2.78 16.66 -4.27
N THR A 49 -2.56 15.45 -4.78
CA THR A 49 -3.35 14.87 -5.87
C THR A 49 -4.80 14.68 -5.44
N LEU A 50 -5.04 14.10 -4.27
CA LEU A 50 -6.38 13.93 -3.71
C LEU A 50 -7.14 15.26 -3.59
N TYR A 51 -6.52 16.32 -3.06
CA TYR A 51 -7.18 17.63 -2.97
C TYR A 51 -7.52 18.24 -4.33
N ARG A 52 -6.68 18.02 -5.34
CA ARG A 52 -6.95 18.47 -6.70
C ARG A 52 -8.17 17.77 -7.27
N LEU A 53 -8.29 16.46 -7.02
CA LEU A 53 -9.37 15.60 -7.53
C LEU A 53 -10.68 15.75 -6.74
N ARG A 54 -10.64 16.14 -5.47
CA ARG A 54 -11.83 16.46 -4.65
C ARG A 54 -12.69 17.60 -5.19
N ARG A 55 -12.18 18.37 -6.15
CA ARG A 55 -12.96 19.38 -6.89
C ARG A 55 -13.87 18.77 -7.96
N THR A 56 -13.78 17.47 -8.18
CA THR A 56 -14.63 16.70 -9.10
C THR A 56 -15.75 16.00 -8.32
N LYS A 57 -16.78 15.51 -9.02
CA LYS A 57 -17.85 14.67 -8.43
C LYS A 57 -17.42 13.22 -8.14
N GLN A 58 -16.13 12.90 -8.35
CA GLN A 58 -15.58 11.57 -8.14
C GLN A 58 -15.63 11.21 -6.65
N LYS A 59 -16.12 10.02 -6.32
CA LYS A 59 -16.05 9.50 -4.96
C LYS A 59 -14.64 9.02 -4.68
N HIS A 60 -14.16 9.24 -3.47
CA HIS A 60 -12.82 8.86 -3.03
C HIS A 60 -12.91 8.07 -1.73
N VAL A 61 -12.24 6.92 -1.66
CA VAL A 61 -12.03 6.17 -0.43
C VAL A 61 -10.56 6.27 -0.08
N VAL A 62 -10.29 6.78 1.13
CA VAL A 62 -8.92 7.05 1.57
C VAL A 62 -8.52 6.02 2.61
N PHE A 63 -7.46 5.27 2.33
CA PHE A 63 -6.81 4.39 3.30
C PHE A 63 -5.53 5.04 3.80
N LYS A 64 -5.42 5.16 5.12
CA LYS A 64 -4.15 5.50 5.78
C LYS A 64 -3.47 4.18 6.12
N ILE A 65 -2.24 4.02 5.64
CA ILE A 65 -1.50 2.77 5.78
C ILE A 65 -0.14 3.10 6.38
N GLU A 66 0.22 2.46 7.49
CA GLU A 66 1.62 2.34 7.87
C GLU A 66 2.20 1.22 7.01
N SER A 67 2.94 1.58 5.95
CA SER A 67 3.60 0.58 5.13
C SER A 67 4.83 0.07 5.87
N TYR A 68 4.67 -1.04 6.60
CA TYR A 68 5.84 -1.83 6.96
C TYR A 68 6.40 -2.37 5.65
N MET A 69 7.66 -2.08 5.34
CA MET A 69 8.39 -2.87 4.34
C MET A 69 8.91 -4.12 5.06
N PRO A 70 8.40 -5.34 4.83
CA PRO A 70 9.20 -6.51 5.15
C PRO A 70 10.29 -6.66 4.09
N LYS A 71 11.54 -6.77 4.56
CA LYS A 71 12.75 -7.10 3.81
C LYS A 71 12.74 -8.56 3.32
N ILE A 72 13.56 -8.77 2.28
CA ILE A 72 13.93 -10.01 1.56
C ILE A 72 12.83 -10.54 0.65
N GLU A 73 13.02 -10.28 -0.64
CA GLU A 73 12.11 -10.66 -1.73
C GLU A 73 12.31 -12.11 -2.20
N PHE A 74 13.42 -12.76 -1.83
CA PHE A 74 13.70 -14.15 -2.20
C PHE A 74 14.70 -14.81 -1.24
N VAL A 75 14.40 -16.03 -0.79
CA VAL A 75 15.38 -16.97 -0.19
C VAL A 75 15.34 -18.22 -1.06
N GLU A 76 16.38 -18.43 -1.86
CA GLU A 76 16.48 -19.53 -2.82
C GLU A 76 16.72 -20.88 -2.12
N SER A 77 17.47 -20.89 -1.02
CA SER A 77 17.63 -22.03 -0.12
C SER A 77 18.12 -21.57 1.26
N VAL A 78 17.89 -22.41 2.28
CA VAL A 78 18.45 -22.29 3.62
C VAL A 78 19.20 -23.59 3.89
N GLU A 79 20.52 -23.51 4.06
CA GLU A 79 21.36 -24.65 4.43
C GLU A 79 21.78 -24.52 5.89
N LEU A 80 21.78 -25.65 6.60
CA LEU A 80 22.21 -25.76 7.99
C LEU A 80 23.67 -26.26 7.97
N ASP A 81 24.61 -25.40 8.35
CA ASP A 81 26.03 -25.79 8.44
C ASP A 81 26.30 -26.39 9.84
N GLU A 82 26.37 -27.71 9.90
CA GLU A 82 26.67 -28.45 11.14
C GLU A 82 28.18 -28.45 11.49
N ASN A 83 29.04 -27.79 10.71
CA ASN A 83 30.50 -27.72 10.95
C ASN A 83 30.97 -26.44 11.65
N VAL A 84 30.08 -25.71 12.31
CA VAL A 84 30.51 -24.66 13.25
C VAL A 84 31.00 -25.34 14.53
N VAL A 85 32.30 -25.63 14.56
CA VAL A 85 33.06 -26.11 15.73
C VAL A 85 33.27 -24.98 16.74
#